data_AF-A0A1H9MRB7-F1
#
_entry.id   AF-A0A1H9MRB7-F1
#
_cell.length_a   1.000
_cell.length_b   1.000
_cell.length_c   1.000
_cell.angle_alpha   90.00
_cell.angle_beta   90.00
_cell.angle_gamma   90.00
#
_symmetry.space_group_name_H-M   'P 1'
#
loop_
_entity.id
_entity.type
_entity.pdbx_description
1 polymer ?
#
loop_
_entity_poly.entity_id
_entity_poly.type
_entity_poly.pdbx_seq_one_letter_code
_entity_poly.pdbx_strand_id
1 'polypeptide(L)'
;LYRYYDLVKESGVVEFERSISTFQNWQKQIMNSFAFDLHNGYVEGINNQTKVIKRNAFGFKRFDRFRLKVLLHHQYKNLKVRIN
;
A
#
# COMPACT_ATOMS: atom_id res chain seq x y z
N LEU A 1 -20.00 -8.96 0.15
CA LEU A 1 -19.88 -7.86 -0.85
C LEU A 1 -21.21 -7.50 -1.48
N TYR A 2 -21.99 -8.44 -2.03
CA TYR A 2 -23.29 -8.15 -2.64
C TYR A 2 -24.25 -7.32 -1.78
N ARG A 3 -24.57 -7.79 -0.56
CA ARG A 3 -25.40 -7.04 0.41
C ARG A 3 -24.89 -5.61 0.70
N TYR A 4 -23.58 -5.41 0.67
CA TYR A 4 -23.00 -4.08 0.88
C TYR A 4 -23.25 -3.15 -0.31
N TYR A 5 -23.19 -3.67 -1.54
CA TYR A 5 -23.52 -2.87 -2.73
C TYR A 5 -24.97 -2.44 -2.75
N ASP A 6 -25.88 -3.34 -2.36
CA ASP A 6 -27.31 -3.04 -2.30
C ASP A 6 -27.59 -1.94 -1.26
N LEU A 7 -27.02 -2.07 -0.06
CA LEU A 7 -27.12 -1.03 0.98
C LEU A 7 -26.60 0.34 0.52
N VAL A 8 -25.47 0.38 -0.19
CA VAL A 8 -24.93 1.65 -0.70
C VAL A 8 -25.86 2.26 -1.75
N LYS A 9 -26.37 1.45 -2.69
CA LYS A 9 -27.32 1.93 -3.70
C LYS A 9 -28.60 2.45 -3.08
N GLU A 10 -29.13 1.74 -2.08
CA GLU A 10 -30.33 2.14 -1.34
C GLU A 10 -30.11 3.41 -0.50
N SER A 11 -28.89 3.62 0.02
CA SER A 11 -28.58 4.78 0.85
C SER A 11 -28.65 6.12 0.09
N GLY A 12 -28.56 6.11 -1.24
CA GLY A 12 -28.55 7.31 -2.07
C GLY A 12 -27.32 8.21 -1.88
N VAL A 13 -26.28 7.74 -1.18
CA VAL A 13 -25.05 8.49 -0.90
C VAL A 13 -24.12 8.40 -2.11
N VAL A 14 -24.12 9.45 -2.93
CA VAL A 14 -23.38 9.51 -4.21
C VAL A 14 -21.86 9.34 -4.01
N GLU A 15 -21.32 9.79 -2.89
CA GLU A 15 -19.89 9.63 -2.55
C GLU A 15 -19.45 8.16 -2.50
N PHE A 16 -20.37 7.25 -2.17
CA PHE A 16 -20.07 5.82 -2.13
C PHE A 16 -20.25 5.10 -3.47
N GLU A 17 -20.88 5.72 -4.48
CA GLU A 17 -21.03 5.12 -5.81
C GLU A 17 -19.68 4.79 -6.46
N ARG A 18 -18.73 5.73 -6.36
CA ARG A 18 -17.36 5.51 -6.85
C ARG A 18 -16.64 4.41 -6.07
N SER A 19 -16.91 4.31 -4.77
CA SER A 19 -16.33 3.29 -3.90
C SER A 19 -16.83 1.90 -4.31
N ILE A 20 -18.14 1.71 -4.48
CA ILE A 20 -18.70 0.40 -4.89
C ILE A 20 -18.26 -0.02 -6.29
N SER A 21 -18.10 0.93 -7.23
CA SER A 21 -17.54 0.63 -8.55
C SER A 21 -16.12 0.05 -8.43
N THR A 22 -15.30 0.62 -7.54
CA THR A 22 -13.96 0.10 -7.25
C THR A 22 -14.02 -1.31 -6.65
N PHE A 23 -14.89 -1.53 -5.65
CA PHE A 23 -15.06 -2.87 -5.06
C PHE A 23 -15.50 -3.91 -6.09
N GLN A 24 -16.40 -3.57 -7.00
CA GLN A 24 -16.86 -4.45 -8.07
C GLN A 24 -15.73 -4.81 -9.04
N ASN A 25 -14.95 -3.82 -9.47
CA ASN A 25 -13.82 -4.03 -10.38
C ASN A 25 -12.73 -4.96 -9.79
N TRP A 26 -12.54 -4.91 -8.47
CA TRP A 26 -11.51 -5.69 -7.76
C TRP A 26 -12.07 -6.89 -6.98
N GLN A 27 -13.36 -7.19 -7.16
CA GLN A 27 -14.06 -8.18 -6.33
C GLN A 27 -13.38 -9.56 -6.39
N LYS A 28 -12.92 -9.98 -7.57
CA LYS A 28 -12.25 -11.28 -7.73
C LYS A 28 -10.99 -11.36 -6.87
N GLN A 29 -10.17 -10.32 -6.87
CA GLN A 29 -8.92 -10.25 -6.09
C GLN A 29 -9.20 -10.20 -4.59
N ILE A 30 -10.21 -9.43 -4.18
CA ILE A 30 -10.66 -9.35 -2.79
C ILE A 30 -11.12 -10.74 -2.31
N MET A 31 -11.95 -11.42 -3.09
CA MET A 31 -12.40 -12.78 -2.76
C MET A 31 -11.23 -13.76 -2.70
N ASN A 32 -10.29 -13.68 -3.65
CA ASN A 32 -9.08 -14.50 -3.63
C ASN A 32 -8.21 -14.23 -2.40
N SER A 33 -8.10 -13.00 -1.92
CA SER A 33 -7.33 -12.70 -0.70
C SER A 33 -7.93 -13.27 0.59
N PHE A 34 -9.21 -13.69 0.59
CA PHE A 34 -9.78 -14.44 1.70
C PHE A 34 -9.53 -15.95 1.58
N ALA A 35 -9.37 -16.46 0.35
CA ALA A 35 -9.12 -17.87 0.08
C ALA A 35 -7.65 -18.26 0.22
N PHE A 36 -6.74 -17.31 -0.03
CA PHE A 36 -5.30 -17.47 0.13
C PHE A 36 -4.82 -16.59 1.29
N ASP A 37 -3.79 -17.01 2.04
CA ASP A 37 -3.18 -16.22 3.12
C ASP A 37 -2.31 -15.07 2.55
N LEU A 38 -2.91 -14.26 1.69
CA LEU A 38 -2.31 -13.12 1.04
C LEU A 38 -2.41 -11.91 1.98
N HIS A 39 -1.38 -11.71 2.79
CA HIS A 39 -1.31 -10.58 3.70
C HIS A 39 -0.57 -9.38 3.08
N ASN A 40 -1.23 -8.22 3.03
CA ASN A 40 -0.62 -6.98 2.53
C ASN A 40 0.44 -6.39 3.49
N GLY A 41 0.53 -6.88 4.72
CA GLY A 41 1.36 -6.28 5.78
C GLY A 41 2.85 -6.21 5.46
N TYR A 42 3.40 -7.15 4.68
CA TYR A 42 4.81 -7.06 4.25
C TYR A 42 5.03 -5.84 3.33
N VAL A 43 4.15 -5.67 2.33
CA VAL A 43 4.19 -4.55 1.38
C VAL A 43 3.90 -3.23 2.11
N GLU A 44 2.94 -3.22 3.04
CA GLU A 44 2.64 -2.07 3.89
C GLU A 44 3.82 -1.67 4.76
N GLY A 45 4.54 -2.64 5.33
CA GLY A 45 5.76 -2.41 6.09
C GLY A 45 6.84 -1.72 5.25
N ILE A 46 7.08 -2.21 4.03
CA ILE A 46 8.01 -1.58 3.09
C ILE A 46 7.57 -0.14 2.75
N ASN A 47 6.28 0.07 2.49
CA ASN A 47 5.72 1.38 2.16
C ASN A 47 5.82 2.37 3.32
N ASN A 48 5.53 1.93 4.55
CA ASN A 48 5.63 2.77 5.74
C ASN A 48 7.08 3.21 5.98
N GLN A 49 8.02 2.28 5.91
CA GLN A 49 9.44 2.59 6.07
C GLN A 49 9.95 3.54 4.99
N THR A 50 9.49 3.34 3.74
CA THR A 50 9.78 4.25 2.62
C THR A 50 9.24 5.66 2.87
N LYS A 51 8.02 5.77 3.43
CA LYS A 51 7.44 7.05 3.86
C LYS A 51 8.25 7.69 5.00
N VAL A 52 8.76 6.91 5.95
CA VAL A 52 9.65 7.39 7.02
C VAL A 52 10.95 7.96 6.45
N ILE A 53 11.60 7.25 5.52
CA ILE A 53 12.82 7.73 4.83
C ILE A 53 12.56 9.08 4.15
N LYS A 54 11.43 9.21 3.44
CA LYS A 54 11.04 10.47 2.78
C LYS A 54 10.83 11.60 3.79
N ARG A 55 10.15 11.33 4.92
CA ARG A 55 9.85 12.32 5.94
C ARG A 55 11.11 12.81 6.66
N ASN A 56 12.01 11.90 7.03
CA ASN A 56 13.26 12.23 7.71
C ASN A 56 14.22 13.06 6.85
N ALA A 57 14.09 12.98 5.53
CA ALA A 57 14.85 13.80 4.59
C ALA A 57 14.21 15.17 4.30
N PHE A 58 13.06 15.49 4.90
CA PHE A 58 12.23 16.66 4.59
C PHE A 58 11.84 16.74 3.09
N GLY A 59 11.67 15.57 2.47
CA GLY A 59 11.43 15.45 1.04
C GLY A 59 12.70 15.37 0.19
N PHE A 60 12.60 14.70 -0.95
CA PHE A 60 13.69 14.57 -1.91
C PHE A 60 13.39 15.42 -3.14
N LYS A 61 14.31 16.32 -3.51
CA LYS A 61 14.20 17.11 -4.74
C LYS A 61 14.40 16.27 -6.00
N ARG A 62 15.20 15.21 -5.90
CA ARG A 62 15.46 14.27 -7.01
C ARG A 62 14.98 12.87 -6.65
N PHE A 63 14.18 12.28 -7.53
CA PHE A 63 13.60 10.95 -7.33
C PHE A 63 14.65 9.84 -7.33
N ASP A 64 15.70 9.96 -8.12
CA ASP A 64 16.79 8.98 -8.18
C ASP A 64 17.52 8.84 -6.83
N ARG A 65 17.76 9.95 -6.14
CA ARG A 65 18.34 9.96 -4.78
C ARG A 65 17.41 9.32 -3.76
N PHE A 66 16.10 9.56 -3.88
CA PHE A 66 15.10 8.90 -3.04
C PHE A 66 15.12 7.39 -3.27
N ARG A 67 15.06 6.95 -4.54
CA ARG A 67 15.10 5.54 -4.92
C ARG A 67 16.37 4.86 -4.40
N LEU A 68 17.53 5.47 -4.58
CA LEU A 68 18.80 4.92 -4.08
C LEU A 68 18.78 4.76 -2.56
N LYS A 69 18.26 5.74 -1.82
CA LYS A 69 18.15 5.65 -0.35
C LYS A 69 17.21 4.53 0.11
N VAL A 70 16.09 4.35 -0.59
CA VAL A 70 15.12 3.27 -0.34
C VAL A 70 15.74 1.91 -0.62
N LEU A 71 16.45 1.75 -1.74
CA LEU A 71 17.15 0.51 -2.09
C LEU A 71 18.26 0.20 -1.08
N LEU A 72 19.09 1.19 -0.73
CA LEU A 72 20.11 1.04 0.29
C LEU A 72 19.51 0.56 1.62
N HIS A 73 18.41 1.18 2.06
CA HIS A 73 17.77 0.81 3.32
C HIS A 73 17.19 -0.61 3.30
N HIS A 74 16.50 -1.02 2.22
CA HIS A 74 15.78 -2.30 2.21
C HIS A 74 16.63 -3.49 1.75
N GLN A 75 17.51 -3.29 0.76
CA GLN A 75 18.33 -4.37 0.21
C GLN A 75 19.62 -4.59 1.02
N TYR A 76 20.19 -3.52 1.57
CA TYR A 76 21.47 -3.58 2.29
C TYR A 76 21.28 -3.57 3.82
N LYS A 77 20.03 -3.67 4.31
CA LYS A 77 19.69 -3.66 5.76
C LYS A 77 20.46 -4.70 6.58
N ASN A 78 20.75 -5.84 5.97
CA ASN A 78 21.36 -7.00 6.63
C ASN A 78 22.88 -7.08 6.43
N LEU A 79 23.46 -6.17 5.66
CA LEU A 79 24.92 -6.08 5.55
C LEU A 79 25.42 -5.41 6.83
N LYS A 80 25.97 -6.21 7.74
CA LYS A 80 26.72 -5.74 8.91
C LYS A 80 28.03 -5.10 8.44
N VAL A 81 27.96 -3.96 7.76
CA VAL A 81 29.15 -3.16 7.49
C VAL A 81 29.43 -2.37 8.76
N ARG A 82 30.29 -2.93 9.62
CA ARG A 82 30.94 -2.18 10.68
C ARG A 82 31.93 -1.24 9.98
N ILE A 83 31.63 0.05 9.97
CA ILE A 83 32.63 1.05 9.59
C ILE A 83 33.52 1.19 10.82
N ASN A 84 34.76 0.70 10.71
CA ASN A 84 35.82 0.91 11.69
C ASN A 84 36.31 2.36 11.64
#